data_AF-A0A4R6DRB7-F1
#
_entry.id   AF-A0A4R6DRB7-F1
#
_cell.length_a   1.000
_cell.length_b   1.000
_cell.length_c   1.000
_cell.angle_alpha   90.00
_cell.angle_beta   90.00
_cell.angle_gamma   90.00
#
_symmetry.space_group_name_H-M   'P 1'
#
loop_
_entity.id
_entity.type
_entity.pdbx_description
1 polymer ?
#
loop_
_entity_poly.entity_id
_entity_poly.type
_entity_poly.pdbx_seq_one_letter_code
_entity_poly.pdbx_strand_id
1 'polypeptide(L)'
;MLNPNPSPSTHEQAASGALHLALCRFAPPLLALLFAGVHVYGGGSVALAGGAMVLGILIAFALDRTAAPQQAATRSLYPAPAAASGSPPAQPAAAETVGLDELCKKVLPLWSRHLEMVRAQTEDAVTDLAGRFQGLTQRVGKAMEASSQAAGEASGGEGLMATLERSRGRLNGVLSALRSSVESRHKVLEDMSRLSELTDALQTMAAEVGEIAARTNLLALNASIEAARAGEAGRGFAVVADEVRKLSTQSGQTGQRIRETVDGVSQTISQTLSLAHTYAEADQAGVAAAETGVGEVLSDFHGAGDALARSATILREENSGIGDELAGVIVQLQFQDRVGQILTHVLQDIAKLEDMLSRHASDGSSPAFDLRAWMDALASTYSTAEQHAAHRGGQGAAAKSAPTDITFF
;
A
#
# COMPACT_ATOMS: atom_id res chain seq x y z
N MET A 1 28.51 47.87 -61.83
CA MET A 1 28.94 48.35 -60.50
C MET A 1 28.32 47.42 -59.46
N LEU A 2 29.17 46.74 -58.69
CA LEU A 2 28.79 45.88 -57.55
C LEU A 2 28.35 46.75 -56.36
N ASN A 3 27.33 46.33 -55.59
CA ASN A 3 27.27 46.47 -54.13
C ASN A 3 26.16 45.57 -53.52
N PRO A 4 26.22 45.21 -52.23
CA PRO A 4 26.03 43.84 -51.78
C PRO A 4 24.86 43.71 -50.80
N ASN A 5 24.53 42.46 -50.47
CA ASN A 5 23.54 42.09 -49.48
C ASN A 5 24.14 42.22 -48.05
N PRO A 6 23.48 42.84 -47.05
CA PRO A 6 23.98 42.81 -45.68
C PRO A 6 23.59 41.50 -44.99
N SER A 7 24.60 40.80 -44.48
CA SER A 7 24.46 39.64 -43.58
C SER A 7 23.92 40.06 -42.21
N PRO A 8 23.12 39.21 -41.52
CA PRO A 8 22.67 39.46 -40.16
C PRO A 8 23.84 39.45 -39.16
N SER A 9 23.69 40.28 -38.14
CA SER A 9 24.68 40.73 -37.16
C SER A 9 25.37 39.62 -36.36
N THR A 10 26.69 39.75 -36.26
CA THR A 10 27.68 38.98 -35.50
C THR A 10 27.47 38.91 -33.97
N HIS A 11 26.46 39.58 -33.41
CA HIS A 11 26.19 39.59 -31.96
C HIS A 11 25.37 38.38 -31.47
N GLU A 12 24.54 37.78 -32.33
CA GLU A 12 23.66 36.66 -31.94
C GLU A 12 24.39 35.30 -31.94
N GLN A 13 25.36 35.12 -32.85
CA GLN A 13 26.23 33.94 -32.86
C GLN A 13 27.23 33.91 -31.71
N ALA A 14 27.66 35.06 -31.19
CA ALA A 14 28.61 35.14 -30.07
C ALA A 14 27.96 34.72 -28.73
N ALA A 15 26.68 35.03 -28.51
CA ALA A 15 25.95 34.68 -27.29
C ALA A 15 25.62 33.17 -27.22
N SER A 16 25.24 32.56 -28.35
CA SER A 16 24.98 31.11 -28.43
C SER A 16 26.25 30.28 -28.22
N GLY A 17 27.40 30.73 -28.75
CA GLY A 17 28.69 30.08 -28.54
C GLY A 17 29.18 30.13 -27.08
N ALA A 18 28.93 31.22 -26.35
CA ALA A 18 29.32 31.37 -24.95
C ALA A 18 28.55 30.44 -24.01
N LEU A 19 27.25 30.22 -24.26
CA LEU A 19 26.41 29.29 -23.48
C LEU A 19 26.84 27.83 -23.72
N HIS A 20 27.19 27.49 -24.97
CA HIS A 20 27.66 26.16 -25.35
C HIS A 20 29.02 25.80 -24.72
N LEU A 21 29.91 26.78 -24.56
CA LEU A 21 31.21 26.60 -23.92
C LEU A 21 31.09 26.45 -22.39
N ALA A 22 30.15 27.15 -21.76
CA ALA A 22 29.88 27.03 -20.33
C ALA A 22 29.33 25.63 -19.97
N LEU A 23 28.36 25.12 -20.73
CA LEU A 23 27.77 23.80 -20.50
C LEU A 23 28.77 22.63 -20.67
N CYS A 24 29.70 22.72 -21.63
CA CYS A 24 30.74 21.70 -21.82
C CYS A 24 31.80 21.69 -20.70
N ARG A 25 32.01 22.83 -20.02
CA ARG A 25 33.05 22.97 -18.98
C ARG A 25 32.58 22.53 -17.59
N PHE A 26 31.26 22.54 -17.34
CA PHE A 26 30.67 22.17 -16.04
C PHE A 26 30.03 20.78 -16.00
N ALA A 27 29.79 20.13 -17.13
CA ALA A 27 29.25 18.75 -17.17
C ALA A 27 30.20 17.67 -16.59
N PRO A 28 31.53 17.69 -16.83
CA PRO A 28 32.43 16.67 -16.30
C PRO A 28 32.55 16.59 -14.76
N PRO A 29 32.67 17.71 -14.00
CA PRO A 29 32.77 17.64 -12.55
C PRO A 29 31.44 17.24 -11.86
N LEU A 30 30.30 17.48 -12.50
CA LEU A 30 28.98 17.14 -11.96
C LEU A 30 28.68 15.63 -12.07
N LEU A 31 29.19 14.99 -13.12
CA LEU A 31 29.11 13.54 -13.31
C LEU A 31 30.02 12.78 -12.33
N ALA A 32 31.15 13.37 -11.94
CA ALA A 32 32.07 12.79 -10.95
C ALA A 32 31.50 12.80 -9.52
N LEU A 33 30.69 13.82 -9.16
CA LEU A 33 30.00 13.90 -7.87
C LEU A 33 28.90 12.83 -7.71
N LEU A 34 28.21 12.49 -8.80
CA LEU A 34 27.21 11.41 -8.80
C LEU A 34 27.84 10.02 -8.64
N PHE A 35 29.00 9.77 -9.24
CA PHE A 35 29.72 8.49 -9.07
C PHE A 35 30.40 8.36 -7.70
N ALA A 36 30.87 9.46 -7.10
CA ALA A 36 31.48 9.43 -5.77
C ALA A 36 30.47 9.10 -4.65
N GLY A 37 29.20 9.49 -4.80
CA GLY A 37 28.14 9.16 -3.83
C GLY A 37 27.77 7.67 -3.79
N VAL A 38 28.01 6.93 -4.88
CA VAL A 38 27.64 5.50 -5.02
C VAL A 38 28.54 4.58 -4.18
N HIS A 39 29.75 5.00 -3.82
CA HIS A 39 30.64 4.17 -3.00
C HIS A 39 30.42 4.30 -1.48
N VAL A 40 29.62 5.27 -1.01
CA VAL A 40 29.43 5.53 0.43
C VAL A 40 28.17 4.87 0.99
N TYR A 41 27.15 4.59 0.16
CA TYR A 41 25.91 3.95 0.60
C TYR A 41 25.60 2.72 -0.27
N GLY A 42 25.90 1.54 0.28
CA GLY A 42 25.54 0.25 -0.32
C GLY A 42 24.03 0.09 -0.42
N GLY A 43 23.48 0.38 -1.60
CA GLY A 43 22.06 0.19 -1.89
C GLY A 43 21.82 0.15 -3.40
N GLY A 44 21.71 -1.05 -3.97
CA GLY A 44 21.55 -1.26 -5.42
C GLY A 44 20.26 -0.69 -6.02
N SER A 45 19.30 -0.23 -5.21
CA SER A 45 18.03 0.36 -5.67
C SER A 45 18.15 1.83 -6.09
N VAL A 46 19.07 2.61 -5.53
CA VAL A 46 19.24 4.03 -5.88
C VAL A 46 19.98 4.19 -7.23
N ALA A 47 20.84 3.23 -7.57
CA ALA A 47 21.59 3.23 -8.83
C ALA A 47 20.68 3.04 -10.08
N LEU A 48 19.62 2.25 -9.96
CA LEU A 48 18.66 2.01 -11.05
C LEU A 48 17.77 3.24 -11.33
N ALA A 49 17.33 3.94 -10.28
CA ALA A 49 16.53 5.16 -10.42
C ALA A 49 17.33 6.33 -11.01
N GLY A 50 18.57 6.53 -10.57
CA GLY A 50 19.45 7.56 -11.12
C GLY A 50 19.84 7.31 -12.58
N GLY A 51 20.12 6.05 -12.94
CA GLY A 51 20.43 5.66 -14.32
C GLY A 51 19.27 5.89 -15.29
N ALA A 52 18.03 5.61 -14.86
CA ALA A 52 16.84 5.83 -15.68
C ALA A 52 16.59 7.32 -15.96
N MET A 53 16.85 8.21 -14.99
CA MET A 53 16.66 9.65 -15.16
C MET A 53 17.66 10.26 -16.14
N VAL A 54 18.94 9.85 -16.07
CA VAL A 54 19.98 10.32 -17.00
C VAL A 54 19.76 9.78 -18.40
N LEU A 55 19.32 8.51 -18.54
CA LEU A 55 18.98 7.93 -19.84
C LEU A 55 17.76 8.63 -20.47
N GLY A 56 16.76 8.99 -19.67
CA GLY A 56 15.60 9.77 -20.12
C GLY A 56 15.98 11.15 -20.66
N ILE A 57 16.88 11.86 -19.97
CA ILE A 57 17.38 13.17 -20.40
C ILE A 57 18.22 13.04 -21.69
N LEU A 58 19.05 12.01 -21.81
CA LEU A 58 19.84 11.76 -23.02
C LEU A 58 18.99 11.36 -24.22
N ILE A 59 17.91 10.61 -24.02
CA ILE A 59 16.95 10.25 -25.08
C ILE A 59 16.16 11.49 -25.52
N ALA A 60 15.67 12.31 -24.57
CA ALA A 60 14.98 13.55 -24.91
C ALA A 60 15.87 14.51 -25.71
N PHE A 61 17.15 14.64 -25.33
CA PHE A 61 18.11 15.48 -26.05
C PHE A 61 18.52 14.91 -27.42
N ALA A 62 18.53 13.58 -27.57
CA ALA A 62 18.78 12.93 -28.85
C ALA A 62 17.60 13.08 -29.82
N LEU A 63 16.36 13.01 -29.32
CA LEU A 63 15.15 13.20 -30.12
C LEU A 63 15.00 14.65 -30.61
N ASP A 64 15.30 15.64 -29.76
CA ASP A 64 15.29 17.06 -30.11
C ASP A 64 16.32 17.39 -31.22
N ARG A 65 17.49 16.73 -31.21
CA ARG A 65 18.50 16.88 -32.27
C ARG A 65 18.14 16.21 -33.60
N THR A 66 17.21 15.25 -33.62
CA THR A 66 16.73 14.64 -34.86
C THR A 66 15.53 15.37 -35.47
N ALA A 67 14.86 16.24 -34.70
CA ALA A 67 13.67 16.96 -35.14
C ALA A 67 13.95 18.24 -35.95
N ALA A 68 15.21 18.69 -36.05
CA ALA A 68 15.61 19.80 -36.92
C ALA A 68 16.82 19.40 -37.78
N PRO A 69 16.67 19.15 -39.11
CA PRO A 69 15.89 19.95 -40.04
C PRO A 69 15.02 19.09 -40.99
N GLN A 70 13.72 18.96 -40.71
CA GLN A 70 12.75 18.38 -41.68
C GLN A 70 11.59 19.31 -42.06
N GLN A 71 11.47 20.48 -41.44
CA GLN A 71 10.44 21.48 -41.82
C GLN A 71 10.77 22.27 -43.10
N ALA A 72 11.95 22.10 -43.70
CA ALA A 72 12.29 22.73 -44.98
C ALA A 72 11.88 21.91 -46.23
N ALA A 73 11.45 20.65 -46.10
CA ALA A 73 11.25 19.74 -47.24
C ALA A 73 9.78 19.33 -47.54
N THR A 74 8.81 19.64 -46.67
CA THR A 74 7.40 19.23 -46.84
C THR A 74 6.50 20.28 -47.51
N ARG A 75 7.06 21.35 -48.09
CA ARG A 75 6.29 22.34 -48.87
C ARG A 75 6.14 21.99 -50.36
N SER A 76 6.61 20.82 -50.81
CA SER A 76 6.73 20.49 -52.25
C SER A 76 5.76 19.41 -52.79
N LEU A 77 4.77 18.91 -52.04
CA LEU A 77 3.96 17.76 -52.51
C LEU A 77 2.44 17.91 -52.59
N TYR A 78 1.92 19.15 -52.61
CA TYR A 78 0.54 19.38 -53.06
C TYR A 78 0.55 20.14 -54.40
N PRO A 79 -0.02 19.58 -55.48
CA PRO A 79 -0.22 20.35 -56.71
C PRO A 79 -1.26 21.43 -56.43
N ALA A 80 -0.96 22.66 -56.86
CA ALA A 80 -1.86 23.79 -56.79
C ALA A 80 -3.17 23.50 -57.55
N PRO A 81 -4.36 23.91 -57.03
CA PRO A 81 -5.57 23.89 -57.83
C PRO A 81 -5.42 24.88 -59.01
N ALA A 82 -5.85 24.42 -60.18
CA ALA A 82 -5.74 25.12 -61.45
C ALA A 82 -6.28 26.56 -61.38
N ALA A 83 -5.49 27.49 -61.91
CA ALA A 83 -5.85 28.88 -62.11
C ALA A 83 -7.08 28.98 -63.03
N ALA A 84 -8.23 29.36 -62.46
CA ALA A 84 -9.30 29.97 -63.22
C ALA A 84 -8.95 31.46 -63.40
N SER A 85 -8.85 31.84 -64.66
CA SER A 85 -8.59 33.17 -65.19
C SER A 85 -9.54 34.25 -64.68
N GLY A 86 -8.99 35.42 -64.34
CA GLY A 86 -9.67 36.71 -64.50
C GLY A 86 -10.07 37.43 -63.22
N SER A 87 -9.12 38.14 -62.60
CA SER A 87 -9.42 39.38 -61.86
C SER A 87 -8.17 40.28 -61.90
N PRO A 88 -8.29 41.58 -62.21
CA PRO A 88 -7.15 42.48 -62.37
C PRO A 88 -6.39 42.68 -61.05
N PRO A 89 -5.11 43.07 -61.09
CA PRO A 89 -4.32 43.30 -59.88
C PRO A 89 -4.95 44.45 -59.07
N ALA A 90 -5.34 44.15 -57.83
CA ALA A 90 -5.76 45.17 -56.89
C ALA A 90 -4.58 46.14 -56.67
N GLN A 91 -4.80 47.40 -57.06
CA GLN A 91 -3.91 48.52 -56.75
C GLN A 91 -3.65 48.58 -55.24
N PRO A 92 -2.47 49.08 -54.78
CA PRO A 92 -2.28 49.40 -53.39
C PRO A 92 -3.33 50.46 -53.02
N ALA A 93 -4.34 50.04 -52.26
CA ALA A 93 -5.34 50.94 -51.71
C ALA A 93 -4.59 52.00 -50.89
N ALA A 94 -4.93 53.28 -51.11
CA ALA A 94 -4.33 54.41 -50.42
C ALA A 94 -4.26 54.14 -48.90
N ALA A 95 -3.14 54.50 -48.26
CA ALA A 95 -3.01 54.48 -46.81
C ALA A 95 -4.17 55.30 -46.24
N GLU A 96 -5.13 54.63 -45.61
CA GLU A 96 -6.27 55.28 -44.99
C GLU A 96 -5.72 55.94 -43.73
N THR A 97 -5.29 57.19 -43.87
CA THR A 97 -4.80 58.01 -42.76
C THR A 97 -6.01 58.47 -41.96
N VAL A 98 -6.17 57.89 -40.79
CA VAL A 98 -7.30 58.05 -39.91
C VAL A 98 -6.90 58.95 -38.75
N GLY A 99 -7.82 59.75 -38.22
CA GLY A 99 -7.58 60.57 -37.03
C GLY A 99 -7.65 59.76 -35.72
N LEU A 100 -7.19 60.33 -34.61
CA LEU A 100 -7.16 59.65 -33.30
C LEU A 100 -8.52 59.09 -32.88
N ASP A 101 -9.60 59.84 -33.12
CA ASP A 101 -10.97 59.43 -32.80
C ASP A 101 -11.34 58.09 -33.45
N GLU A 102 -10.98 57.93 -34.72
CA GLU A 102 -11.38 56.79 -35.51
C GLU A 102 -10.43 55.58 -35.31
N LEU A 103 -9.16 55.82 -34.92
CA LEU A 103 -8.29 54.78 -34.36
C LEU A 103 -8.82 54.26 -33.01
N CYS A 104 -9.19 55.17 -32.10
CA CYS A 104 -9.73 54.83 -30.78
C CYS A 104 -11.03 54.02 -30.87
N LYS A 105 -11.91 54.32 -31.84
CA LYS A 105 -13.13 53.54 -32.12
C LYS A 105 -12.86 52.09 -32.52
N LYS A 106 -11.66 51.76 -33.01
CA LYS A 106 -11.29 50.38 -33.39
C LYS A 106 -10.46 49.68 -32.31
N VAL A 107 -9.53 50.40 -31.68
CA VAL A 107 -8.56 49.83 -30.74
C VAL A 107 -9.13 49.67 -29.33
N LEU A 108 -9.90 50.64 -28.82
CA LEU A 108 -10.48 50.55 -27.46
C LEU A 108 -11.45 49.36 -27.31
N PRO A 109 -12.36 49.08 -28.26
CA PRO A 109 -13.21 47.89 -28.17
C PRO A 109 -12.41 46.58 -28.25
N LEU A 110 -11.30 46.56 -29.00
CA LEU A 110 -10.44 45.40 -29.12
C LEU A 110 -9.69 45.10 -27.80
N TRP A 111 -9.11 46.12 -27.17
CA TRP A 111 -8.50 45.98 -25.84
C TRP A 111 -9.53 45.58 -24.79
N SER A 112 -10.73 46.18 -24.83
CA SER A 112 -11.84 45.79 -23.96
C SER A 112 -12.18 44.30 -24.14
N ARG A 113 -12.23 43.79 -25.38
CA ARG A 113 -12.41 42.35 -25.64
C ARG A 113 -11.27 41.48 -25.13
N HIS A 114 -10.01 41.91 -25.23
CA HIS A 114 -8.88 41.16 -24.69
C HIS A 114 -8.89 41.13 -23.16
N LEU A 115 -9.21 42.25 -22.51
CA LEU A 115 -9.36 42.32 -21.05
C LEU A 115 -10.55 41.48 -20.56
N GLU A 116 -11.66 41.48 -21.31
CA GLU A 116 -12.81 40.62 -21.04
C GLU A 116 -12.47 39.14 -21.19
N MET A 117 -11.67 38.77 -22.19
CA MET A 117 -11.15 37.42 -22.38
C MET A 117 -10.24 37.00 -21.23
N VAL A 118 -9.34 37.87 -20.78
CA VAL A 118 -8.50 37.63 -19.60
C VAL A 118 -9.35 37.44 -18.36
N ARG A 119 -10.36 38.29 -18.15
CA ARG A 119 -11.29 38.18 -17.01
C ARG A 119 -11.99 36.82 -17.03
N ALA A 120 -12.61 36.47 -18.15
CA ALA A 120 -13.32 35.20 -18.31
C ALA A 120 -12.40 33.99 -18.13
N GLN A 121 -11.22 33.97 -18.77
CA GLN A 121 -10.26 32.86 -18.62
C GLN A 121 -9.77 32.71 -17.18
N THR A 122 -9.60 33.81 -16.46
CA THR A 122 -9.21 33.78 -15.04
C THR A 122 -10.35 33.25 -14.18
N GLU A 123 -11.58 33.70 -14.40
CA GLU A 123 -12.78 33.23 -13.68
C GLU A 123 -13.03 31.73 -13.87
N ASP A 124 -12.93 31.26 -15.12
CA ASP A 124 -13.09 29.85 -15.47
C ASP A 124 -11.99 29.00 -14.82
N ALA A 125 -10.73 29.42 -14.95
CA ALA A 125 -9.62 28.66 -14.40
C ALA A 125 -9.62 28.60 -12.87
N VAL A 126 -10.02 29.68 -12.19
CA VAL A 126 -10.18 29.71 -10.72
C VAL A 126 -11.31 28.79 -10.29
N THR A 127 -12.42 28.77 -11.04
CA THR A 127 -13.56 27.87 -10.76
C THR A 127 -13.17 26.40 -10.89
N ASP A 128 -12.48 26.05 -11.98
CA ASP A 128 -11.95 24.70 -12.20
C ASP A 128 -10.94 24.29 -11.11
N LEU A 129 -10.04 25.20 -10.74
CA LEU A 129 -9.04 24.97 -9.71
C LEU A 129 -9.71 24.73 -8.34
N ALA A 130 -10.73 25.52 -7.99
CA ALA A 130 -11.50 25.34 -6.76
C ALA A 130 -12.20 23.97 -6.73
N GLY A 131 -12.80 23.54 -7.85
CA GLY A 131 -13.41 22.22 -7.99
C GLY A 131 -12.41 21.08 -7.78
N ARG A 132 -11.22 21.19 -8.38
CA ARG A 132 -10.13 20.21 -8.18
C ARG A 132 -9.63 20.16 -6.75
N PHE A 133 -9.46 21.31 -6.09
CA PHE A 133 -9.07 21.35 -4.67
C PHE A 133 -10.11 20.71 -3.75
N GLN A 134 -11.40 20.89 -4.04
CA GLN A 134 -12.46 20.22 -3.31
C GLN A 134 -12.38 18.70 -3.49
N GLY A 135 -12.18 18.23 -4.73
CA GLY A 135 -11.95 16.82 -5.03
C GLY A 135 -10.73 16.25 -4.28
N LEU A 136 -9.61 16.96 -4.32
CA LEU A 136 -8.39 16.60 -3.59
C LEU A 136 -8.63 16.47 -2.09
N THR A 137 -9.31 17.45 -1.48
CA THR A 137 -9.63 17.44 -0.05
C THR A 137 -10.49 16.24 0.33
N GLN A 138 -11.47 15.88 -0.52
CA GLN A 138 -12.30 14.70 -0.31
C GLN A 138 -11.49 13.40 -0.37
N ARG A 139 -10.59 13.27 -1.35
CA ARG A 139 -9.71 12.09 -1.49
C ARG A 139 -8.76 11.94 -0.31
N VAL A 140 -8.15 13.04 0.13
CA VAL A 140 -7.29 13.07 1.32
C VAL A 140 -8.09 12.66 2.56
N GLY A 141 -9.32 13.14 2.72
CA GLY A 141 -10.22 12.72 3.81
C GLY A 141 -10.46 11.21 3.82
N LYS A 142 -10.84 10.63 2.68
CA LYS A 142 -11.04 9.17 2.53
C LYS A 142 -9.76 8.38 2.81
N ALA A 143 -8.62 8.84 2.33
CA ALA A 143 -7.33 8.22 2.61
C ALA A 143 -7.00 8.28 4.11
N MET A 144 -7.26 9.40 4.78
CA MET A 144 -7.05 9.53 6.23
C MET A 144 -7.99 8.62 7.04
N GLU A 145 -9.26 8.52 6.65
CA GLU A 145 -10.23 7.59 7.27
C GLU A 145 -9.77 6.13 7.14
N ALA A 146 -9.39 5.71 5.92
CA ALA A 146 -8.86 4.37 5.68
C ALA A 146 -7.56 4.09 6.45
N SER A 147 -6.68 5.10 6.56
CA SER A 147 -5.43 5.02 7.34
C SER A 147 -5.71 4.89 8.84
N SER A 148 -6.64 5.68 9.38
CA SER A 148 -7.05 5.64 10.78
C SER A 148 -7.64 4.28 11.15
N GLN A 149 -8.53 3.76 10.31
CA GLN A 149 -9.15 2.45 10.52
C GLN A 149 -8.12 1.32 10.45
N ALA A 150 -7.20 1.38 9.48
CA ALA A 150 -6.08 0.45 9.40
C ALA A 150 -5.13 0.57 10.62
N ALA A 151 -4.85 1.78 11.11
CA ALA A 151 -3.94 2.01 12.23
C ALA A 151 -4.53 1.56 13.58
N GLY A 152 -5.85 1.66 13.75
CA GLY A 152 -6.56 1.11 14.91
C GLY A 152 -6.56 -0.43 14.94
N GLU A 153 -6.48 -1.07 13.78
CA GLU A 153 -6.57 -2.52 13.63
C GLU A 153 -5.21 -3.20 13.39
N ALA A 154 -4.17 -2.46 12.95
CA ALA A 154 -2.93 -3.06 12.51
C ALA A 154 -1.68 -2.20 12.71
N SER A 155 -0.72 -2.75 13.44
CA SER A 155 0.69 -2.44 13.28
C SER A 155 1.33 -3.44 12.28
N GLY A 156 1.38 -3.08 11.00
CA GLY A 156 2.27 -3.72 9.99
C GLY A 156 1.66 -4.85 9.14
N GLY A 157 1.09 -4.50 7.99
CA GLY A 157 0.30 -5.41 7.13
C GLY A 157 1.03 -6.56 6.41
N GLU A 158 2.32 -6.44 6.10
CA GLU A 158 3.07 -7.57 5.49
C GLU A 158 3.59 -8.57 6.53
N GLY A 159 3.88 -8.11 7.75
CA GLY A 159 4.23 -8.99 8.87
C GLY A 159 3.01 -9.69 9.47
N LEU A 160 1.83 -9.08 9.36
CA LEU A 160 0.62 -9.57 9.97
C LEU A 160 0.19 -10.92 9.39
N MET A 161 0.07 -11.07 8.07
CA MET A 161 -0.36 -12.34 7.45
C MET A 161 0.60 -13.50 7.76
N ALA A 162 1.92 -13.25 7.71
CA ALA A 162 2.91 -14.25 8.10
C ALA A 162 2.83 -14.60 9.60
N THR A 163 2.50 -13.62 10.44
CA THR A 163 2.31 -13.83 11.88
C THR A 163 1.01 -14.56 12.17
N LEU A 164 -0.06 -14.30 11.42
CA LEU A 164 -1.33 -14.98 11.48
C LEU A 164 -1.19 -16.47 11.15
N GLU A 165 -0.52 -16.80 10.05
CA GLU A 165 -0.27 -18.21 9.70
C GLU A 165 0.60 -18.92 10.75
N ARG A 166 1.62 -18.23 11.28
CA ARG A 166 2.43 -18.78 12.38
C ARG A 166 1.60 -19.02 13.64
N SER A 167 0.74 -18.07 14.00
CA SER A 167 -0.16 -18.18 15.14
C SER A 167 -1.16 -19.31 14.96
N ARG A 168 -1.75 -19.45 13.75
CA ARG A 168 -2.63 -20.57 13.39
C ARG A 168 -1.92 -21.92 13.55
N GLY A 169 -0.70 -22.05 13.03
CA GLY A 169 0.11 -23.26 13.20
C GLY A 169 0.37 -23.59 14.67
N ARG A 170 0.69 -22.58 15.49
CA ARG A 170 0.92 -22.75 16.93
C ARG A 170 -0.35 -23.16 17.68
N LEU A 171 -1.48 -22.50 17.42
CA LEU A 171 -2.77 -22.82 18.06
C LEU A 171 -3.23 -24.24 17.71
N ASN A 172 -3.09 -24.65 16.45
CA ASN A 172 -3.35 -26.03 16.04
C ASN A 172 -2.41 -27.03 16.73
N GLY A 173 -1.14 -26.67 16.92
CA GLY A 173 -0.19 -27.46 17.69
C GLY A 173 -0.61 -27.63 19.15
N VAL A 174 -1.12 -26.57 19.80
CA VAL A 174 -1.65 -26.62 21.17
C VAL A 174 -2.88 -27.54 21.25
N LEU A 175 -3.81 -27.42 20.30
CA LEU A 175 -4.98 -28.32 20.24
C LEU A 175 -4.58 -29.79 20.07
N SER A 176 -3.58 -30.06 19.21
CA SER A 176 -3.06 -31.41 19.05
C SER A 176 -2.43 -31.95 20.33
N ALA A 177 -1.67 -31.13 21.06
CA ALA A 177 -1.07 -31.51 22.33
C ALA A 177 -2.14 -31.79 23.41
N LEU A 178 -3.19 -30.97 23.47
CA LEU A 178 -4.32 -31.18 24.37
C LEU A 178 -5.06 -32.49 24.07
N ARG A 179 -5.37 -32.77 22.80
CA ARG A 179 -5.98 -34.05 22.39
C ARG A 179 -5.11 -35.25 22.75
N SER A 180 -3.79 -35.15 22.56
CA SER A 180 -2.85 -36.20 22.97
C SER A 180 -2.81 -36.39 24.50
N SER A 181 -3.00 -35.32 25.28
CA SER A 181 -3.09 -35.39 26.75
C SER A 181 -4.36 -36.12 27.22
N VAL A 182 -5.49 -35.87 26.56
CA VAL A 182 -6.74 -36.62 26.81
C VAL A 182 -6.57 -38.10 26.51
N GLU A 183 -5.98 -38.44 25.37
CA GLU A 183 -5.70 -39.83 24.99
C GLU A 183 -4.77 -40.52 26.00
N SER A 184 -3.68 -39.86 26.40
CA SER A 184 -2.75 -40.42 27.39
C SER A 184 -3.43 -40.72 28.72
N ARG A 185 -4.43 -39.94 29.11
CA ARG A 185 -5.16 -40.15 30.36
C ARG A 185 -6.21 -41.25 30.25
N HIS A 186 -6.78 -41.46 29.07
CA HIS A 186 -7.62 -42.63 28.84
C HIS A 186 -6.84 -43.93 29.07
N LYS A 187 -5.57 -44.00 28.64
CA LYS A 187 -4.68 -45.13 28.94
C LYS A 187 -4.41 -45.31 30.43
N VAL A 188 -4.22 -44.21 31.17
CA VAL A 188 -4.04 -44.28 32.64
C VAL A 188 -5.29 -44.85 33.31
N LEU A 189 -6.49 -44.47 32.86
CA LEU A 189 -7.75 -45.03 33.37
C LEU A 189 -7.85 -46.54 33.09
N GLU A 190 -7.45 -46.99 31.89
CA GLU A 190 -7.41 -48.42 31.54
C GLU A 190 -6.44 -49.20 32.43
N ASP A 191 -5.22 -48.68 32.64
CA ASP A 191 -4.22 -49.30 33.51
C ASP A 191 -4.69 -49.36 34.98
N MET A 192 -5.40 -48.34 35.46
CA MET A 192 -6.00 -48.34 36.79
C MET A 192 -7.12 -49.38 36.94
N SER A 193 -7.94 -49.58 35.90
CA SER A 193 -8.94 -50.64 35.88
C SER A 193 -8.28 -52.02 36.01
N ARG A 194 -7.19 -52.26 35.26
CA ARG A 194 -6.42 -53.51 35.33
C ARG A 194 -5.77 -53.71 36.70
N LEU A 195 -5.29 -52.64 37.34
CA LEU A 195 -4.77 -52.69 38.71
C LEU A 195 -5.87 -53.06 39.72
N SER A 196 -7.10 -52.58 39.53
CA SER A 196 -8.25 -52.96 40.36
C SER A 196 -8.51 -54.47 40.28
N GLU A 197 -8.54 -55.04 39.08
CA GLU A 197 -8.73 -56.49 38.86
C GLU A 197 -7.62 -57.33 39.52
N LEU A 198 -6.36 -56.90 39.41
CA LEU A 198 -5.23 -57.56 40.07
C LEU A 198 -5.34 -57.50 41.59
N THR A 199 -5.86 -56.40 42.13
CA THR A 199 -6.02 -56.21 43.57
C THR A 199 -7.12 -57.13 44.13
N ASP A 200 -8.23 -57.29 43.42
CA ASP A 200 -9.29 -58.26 43.75
C ASP A 200 -8.77 -59.71 43.76
N ALA A 201 -7.92 -60.06 42.78
CA ALA A 201 -7.29 -61.37 42.72
C ALA A 201 -6.37 -61.61 43.94
N LEU A 202 -5.59 -60.60 44.35
CA LEU A 202 -4.74 -60.68 45.54
C LEU A 202 -5.55 -60.82 46.84
N GLN A 203 -6.70 -60.15 46.93
CA GLN A 203 -7.60 -60.25 48.07
C GLN A 203 -8.14 -61.69 48.21
N THR A 204 -8.50 -62.30 47.08
CA THR A 204 -8.93 -63.70 47.00
C THR A 204 -7.82 -64.65 47.46
N MET A 205 -6.59 -64.49 46.93
CA MET A 205 -5.44 -65.31 47.35
C MET A 205 -5.14 -65.18 48.84
N ALA A 206 -5.21 -63.97 49.39
CA ALA A 206 -4.99 -63.73 50.82
C ALA A 206 -6.08 -64.41 51.68
N ALA A 207 -7.32 -64.48 51.17
CA ALA A 207 -8.40 -65.23 51.80
C ALA A 207 -8.15 -66.74 51.80
N GLU A 208 -7.72 -67.29 50.67
CA GLU A 208 -7.35 -68.70 50.54
C GLU A 208 -6.19 -69.08 51.48
N VAL A 209 -5.15 -68.24 51.58
CA VAL A 209 -4.04 -68.44 52.54
C VAL A 209 -4.55 -68.50 53.98
N GLY A 210 -5.47 -67.61 54.34
CA GLY A 210 -6.11 -67.62 55.66
C GLY A 210 -6.90 -68.90 55.94
N GLU A 211 -7.62 -69.40 54.93
CA GLU A 211 -8.38 -70.65 55.04
C GLU A 211 -7.45 -71.88 55.17
N ILE A 212 -6.39 -71.96 54.36
CA ILE A 212 -5.38 -73.02 54.43
C ILE A 212 -4.71 -73.01 55.80
N ALA A 213 -4.34 -71.84 56.31
CA ALA A 213 -3.78 -71.67 57.64
C ALA A 213 -4.73 -72.17 58.74
N ALA A 214 -6.03 -71.85 58.65
CA ALA A 214 -7.02 -72.31 59.62
C ALA A 214 -7.22 -73.84 59.58
N ARG A 215 -7.30 -74.44 58.39
CA ARG A 215 -7.40 -75.91 58.21
C ARG A 215 -6.15 -76.62 58.74
N THR A 216 -4.96 -76.09 58.44
CA THR A 216 -3.69 -76.65 58.92
C THR A 216 -3.55 -76.54 60.43
N ASN A 217 -4.02 -75.43 61.02
CA ASN A 217 -4.07 -75.26 62.47
C ASN A 217 -4.99 -76.28 63.16
N LEU A 218 -6.15 -76.59 62.57
CA LEU A 218 -7.04 -77.65 63.07
C LEU A 218 -6.44 -79.05 62.94
N LEU A 219 -5.77 -79.34 61.82
CA LEU A 219 -5.02 -80.59 61.63
C LEU A 219 -3.91 -80.75 62.66
N ALA A 220 -3.13 -79.70 62.90
CA ALA A 220 -2.07 -79.66 63.91
C ALA A 220 -2.62 -79.87 65.32
N LEU A 221 -3.76 -79.25 65.64
CA LEU A 221 -4.45 -79.45 66.92
C LEU A 221 -4.87 -80.92 67.12
N ASN A 222 -5.49 -81.53 66.10
CA ASN A 222 -5.87 -82.94 66.15
C ASN A 222 -4.64 -83.85 66.33
N ALA A 223 -3.52 -83.53 65.66
CA ALA A 223 -2.26 -84.26 65.82
C ALA A 223 -1.65 -84.09 67.22
N SER A 224 -1.68 -82.90 67.81
CA SER A 224 -1.22 -82.68 69.20
C SER A 224 -2.09 -83.46 70.20
N ILE A 225 -3.40 -83.54 69.99
CA ILE A 225 -4.32 -84.34 70.82
C ILE A 225 -3.97 -85.83 70.73
N GLU A 226 -3.79 -86.37 69.53
CA GLU A 226 -3.48 -87.80 69.35
C GLU A 226 -2.07 -88.15 69.86
N ALA A 227 -1.11 -87.24 69.69
CA ALA A 227 0.23 -87.38 70.26
C ALA A 227 0.20 -87.42 71.81
N ALA A 228 -0.62 -86.58 72.45
CA ALA A 228 -0.84 -86.65 73.90
C ALA A 228 -1.50 -87.96 74.33
N ARG A 229 -2.42 -88.49 73.50
CA ARG A 229 -3.13 -89.76 73.75
C ARG A 229 -2.20 -90.98 73.69
N ALA A 230 -1.18 -90.94 72.84
CA ALA A 230 -0.14 -91.97 72.72
C ALA A 230 0.90 -91.95 73.86
N GLY A 231 0.85 -90.97 74.77
CA GLY A 231 1.74 -90.87 75.93
C GLY A 231 3.22 -90.72 75.53
N GLU A 232 4.12 -91.48 76.17
CA GLU A 232 5.56 -91.42 75.90
C GLU A 232 5.94 -91.75 74.45
N ALA A 233 5.17 -92.60 73.77
CA ALA A 233 5.42 -92.94 72.35
C ALA A 233 5.09 -91.80 71.38
N GLY A 234 4.21 -90.86 71.77
CA GLY A 234 3.78 -89.73 70.95
C GLY A 234 4.63 -88.46 71.10
N ARG A 235 5.63 -88.46 72.00
CA ARG A 235 6.33 -87.25 72.43
C ARG A 235 7.05 -86.50 71.31
N GLY A 236 7.61 -87.21 70.33
CA GLY A 236 8.20 -86.60 69.13
C GLY A 236 7.17 -85.99 68.17
N PHE A 237 6.00 -86.63 68.02
CA PHE A 237 4.89 -86.11 67.22
C PHE A 237 4.26 -84.86 67.84
N ALA A 238 4.21 -84.77 69.17
CA ALA A 238 3.71 -83.59 69.88
C ALA A 238 4.52 -82.33 69.55
N VAL A 239 5.86 -82.43 69.50
CA VAL A 239 6.74 -81.29 69.15
C VAL A 239 6.50 -80.83 67.71
N VAL A 240 6.38 -81.76 66.77
CA VAL A 240 6.11 -81.43 65.36
C VAL A 240 4.73 -80.80 65.21
N ALA A 241 3.71 -81.34 65.88
CA ALA A 241 2.35 -80.82 65.82
C ALA A 241 2.26 -79.39 66.38
N ASP A 242 2.95 -79.09 67.48
CA ASP A 242 3.00 -77.73 68.04
C ASP A 242 3.74 -76.74 67.10
N GLU A 243 4.82 -77.15 66.44
CA GLU A 243 5.52 -76.30 65.46
C GLU A 243 4.65 -76.03 64.22
N VAL A 244 3.96 -77.06 63.70
CA VAL A 244 2.99 -76.89 62.59
C VAL A 244 1.86 -75.96 63.01
N ARG A 245 1.35 -76.06 64.24
CA ARG A 245 0.31 -75.18 64.78
C ARG A 245 0.78 -73.72 64.81
N LYS A 246 2.01 -73.50 65.27
CA LYS A 246 2.64 -72.17 65.31
C LYS A 246 2.84 -71.57 63.92
N LEU A 247 3.37 -72.35 62.96
CA LEU A 247 3.54 -71.93 61.57
C LEU A 247 2.19 -71.63 60.89
N SER A 248 1.17 -72.43 61.18
CA SER A 248 -0.19 -72.20 60.67
C SER A 248 -0.79 -70.90 61.21
N THR A 249 -0.64 -70.65 62.51
CA THR A 249 -1.08 -69.39 63.15
C THR A 249 -0.37 -68.19 62.54
N GLN A 250 0.95 -68.27 62.36
CA GLN A 250 1.76 -67.22 61.74
C GLN A 250 1.38 -66.99 60.27
N SER A 251 1.07 -68.05 59.52
CA SER A 251 0.57 -67.96 58.15
C SER A 251 -0.79 -67.27 58.09
N GLY A 252 -1.70 -67.58 59.01
CA GLY A 252 -3.00 -66.91 59.12
C GLY A 252 -2.87 -65.41 59.43
N GLN A 253 -1.98 -65.05 60.37
CA GLN A 253 -1.67 -63.65 60.67
C GLN A 253 -1.04 -62.92 59.47
N THR A 254 -0.19 -63.61 58.71
CA THR A 254 0.42 -63.06 57.50
C THR A 254 -0.64 -62.83 56.41
N GLY A 255 -1.52 -63.80 56.17
CA GLY A 255 -2.65 -63.65 55.24
C GLY A 255 -3.58 -62.51 55.62
N GLN A 256 -3.81 -62.30 56.92
CA GLN A 256 -4.59 -61.18 57.42
C GLN A 256 -3.93 -59.82 57.10
N ARG A 257 -2.62 -59.69 57.36
CA ARG A 257 -1.86 -58.48 57.00
C ARG A 257 -1.85 -58.21 55.50
N ILE A 258 -1.78 -59.27 54.67
CA ILE A 258 -1.86 -59.13 53.22
C ILE A 258 -3.24 -58.56 52.84
N ARG A 259 -4.34 -59.12 53.38
CA ARG A 259 -5.70 -58.55 53.15
C ARG A 259 -5.78 -57.08 53.52
N GLU A 260 -5.34 -56.70 54.72
CA GLU A 260 -5.38 -55.30 55.17
C GLU A 260 -4.58 -54.36 54.25
N THR A 261 -3.44 -54.83 53.74
CA THR A 261 -2.63 -54.06 52.79
C THR A 261 -3.32 -53.93 51.43
N VAL A 262 -3.89 -55.03 50.93
CA VAL A 262 -4.61 -55.08 49.64
C VAL A 262 -5.87 -54.22 49.70
N ASP A 263 -6.60 -54.21 50.81
CA ASP A 263 -7.77 -53.35 51.02
C ASP A 263 -7.38 -51.86 50.96
N GLY A 264 -6.26 -51.48 51.57
CA GLY A 264 -5.74 -50.10 51.48
C GLY A 264 -5.34 -49.70 50.06
N VAL A 265 -4.74 -50.63 49.30
CA VAL A 265 -4.42 -50.42 47.88
C VAL A 265 -5.69 -50.28 47.04
N SER A 266 -6.68 -51.15 47.25
CA SER A 266 -7.97 -51.11 46.56
C SER A 266 -8.70 -49.78 46.79
N GLN A 267 -8.72 -49.30 48.03
CA GLN A 267 -9.30 -48.00 48.37
C GLN A 267 -8.59 -46.85 47.65
N THR A 268 -7.25 -46.90 47.57
CA THR A 268 -6.44 -45.89 46.86
C THR A 268 -6.71 -45.91 45.36
N ILE A 269 -6.83 -47.10 44.76
CA ILE A 269 -7.18 -47.27 43.34
C ILE A 269 -8.57 -46.69 43.07
N SER A 270 -9.57 -47.02 43.90
CA SER A 270 -10.94 -46.52 43.75
C SER A 270 -11.01 -44.98 43.86
N GLN A 271 -10.30 -44.39 44.82
CA GLN A 271 -10.20 -42.93 44.94
C GLN A 271 -9.53 -42.30 43.70
N THR A 272 -8.46 -42.92 43.21
CA THR A 272 -7.74 -42.45 42.03
C THR A 272 -8.59 -42.53 40.76
N LEU A 273 -9.34 -43.63 40.57
CA LEU A 273 -10.28 -43.80 39.46
C LEU A 273 -11.39 -42.75 39.47
N SER A 274 -12.00 -42.51 40.64
CA SER A 274 -13.03 -41.48 40.81
C SER A 274 -12.51 -40.09 40.42
N LEU A 275 -11.32 -39.72 40.94
CA LEU A 275 -10.68 -38.44 40.62
C LEU A 275 -10.33 -38.34 39.12
N ALA A 276 -9.82 -39.42 38.53
CA ALA A 276 -9.45 -39.46 37.13
C ALA A 276 -10.67 -39.34 36.19
N HIS A 277 -11.83 -39.89 36.58
CA HIS A 277 -13.09 -39.68 35.86
C HIS A 277 -13.53 -38.22 35.86
N THR A 278 -13.51 -37.56 37.03
CA THR A 278 -13.83 -36.13 37.11
C THR A 278 -12.91 -35.28 36.23
N TYR A 279 -11.60 -35.58 36.21
CA TYR A 279 -10.68 -34.89 35.32
C TYR A 279 -10.92 -35.22 33.84
N ALA A 280 -11.32 -36.44 33.49
CA ALA A 280 -11.60 -36.81 32.10
C ALA A 280 -12.74 -35.97 31.51
N GLU A 281 -13.82 -35.77 32.27
CA GLU A 281 -14.94 -34.91 31.88
C GLU A 281 -14.50 -33.44 31.75
N ALA A 282 -13.78 -32.94 32.75
CA ALA A 282 -13.27 -31.57 32.74
C ALA A 282 -12.33 -31.29 31.56
N ASP A 283 -11.47 -32.24 31.20
CA ASP A 283 -10.55 -32.08 30.08
C ASP A 283 -11.26 -32.18 28.72
N GLN A 284 -12.26 -33.05 28.56
CA GLN A 284 -13.06 -33.06 27.33
C GLN A 284 -13.77 -31.72 27.14
N ALA A 285 -14.36 -31.17 28.21
CA ALA A 285 -14.96 -29.84 28.18
C ALA A 285 -13.90 -28.75 27.89
N GLY A 286 -12.71 -28.85 28.48
CA GLY A 286 -11.60 -27.94 28.26
C GLY A 286 -11.08 -27.96 26.82
N VAL A 287 -10.99 -29.14 26.19
CA VAL A 287 -10.62 -29.28 24.78
C VAL A 287 -11.68 -28.66 23.87
N ALA A 288 -12.97 -28.94 24.11
CA ALA A 288 -14.05 -28.37 23.32
C ALA A 288 -14.10 -26.82 23.41
N ALA A 289 -13.89 -26.29 24.63
CA ALA A 289 -13.78 -24.86 24.85
C ALA A 289 -12.56 -24.26 24.14
N ALA A 290 -11.41 -24.93 24.19
CA ALA A 290 -10.20 -24.51 23.49
C ALA A 290 -10.38 -24.53 21.96
N GLU A 291 -11.05 -25.54 21.40
CA GLU A 291 -11.35 -25.61 19.97
C GLU A 291 -12.24 -24.46 19.51
N THR A 292 -13.28 -24.16 20.29
CA THR A 292 -14.17 -23.02 20.03
C THR A 292 -13.40 -21.70 20.10
N GLY A 293 -12.66 -21.47 21.19
CA GLY A 293 -11.90 -20.23 21.38
C GLY A 293 -10.80 -20.04 20.34
N VAL A 294 -10.11 -21.10 19.91
CA VAL A 294 -9.16 -21.04 18.79
C VAL A 294 -9.88 -20.67 17.49
N GLY A 295 -11.06 -21.24 17.23
CA GLY A 295 -11.86 -20.91 16.06
C GLY A 295 -12.27 -19.43 16.03
N GLU A 296 -12.74 -18.90 17.15
CA GLU A 296 -13.10 -17.48 17.29
C GLU A 296 -11.90 -16.56 17.05
N VAL A 297 -10.78 -16.82 17.73
CA VAL A 297 -9.55 -16.04 17.56
C VAL A 297 -9.07 -16.04 16.10
N LEU A 298 -9.13 -17.20 15.42
CA LEU A 298 -8.75 -17.30 14.01
C LEU A 298 -9.71 -16.54 13.09
N SER A 299 -11.01 -16.52 13.42
CA SER A 299 -12.02 -15.76 12.68
C SER A 299 -11.78 -14.24 12.82
N ASP A 300 -11.57 -13.76 14.05
CA ASP A 300 -11.29 -12.34 14.33
C ASP A 300 -10.03 -11.88 13.61
N PHE A 301 -8.99 -12.71 13.64
CA PHE A 301 -7.75 -12.46 12.94
C PHE A 301 -7.90 -12.37 11.43
N HIS A 302 -8.72 -13.24 10.82
CA HIS A 302 -9.00 -13.18 9.38
C HIS A 302 -9.76 -11.90 9.03
N GLY A 303 -10.76 -11.54 9.84
CA GLY A 303 -11.52 -10.31 9.68
C GLY A 303 -10.65 -9.06 9.73
N ALA A 304 -9.73 -8.98 10.70
CA ALA A 304 -8.77 -7.88 10.81
C ALA A 304 -7.79 -7.84 9.63
N GLY A 305 -7.31 -9.01 9.19
CA GLY A 305 -6.42 -9.13 8.03
C GLY A 305 -7.09 -8.62 6.74
N ASP A 306 -8.34 -9.00 6.50
CA ASP A 306 -9.12 -8.56 5.35
C ASP A 306 -9.42 -7.06 5.39
N ALA A 307 -9.76 -6.53 6.57
CA ALA A 307 -9.99 -5.10 6.74
C ALA A 307 -8.75 -4.27 6.41
N LEU A 308 -7.59 -4.71 6.89
CA LEU A 308 -6.32 -4.06 6.58
C LEU A 308 -5.97 -4.12 5.10
N ALA A 309 -6.17 -5.27 4.45
CA ALA A 309 -5.93 -5.43 3.01
C ALA A 309 -6.82 -4.51 2.17
N ARG A 310 -8.10 -4.36 2.55
CA ARG A 310 -9.02 -3.39 1.93
C ARG A 310 -8.54 -1.95 2.13
N SER A 311 -8.19 -1.56 3.35
CA SER A 311 -7.69 -0.21 3.64
C SER A 311 -6.41 0.12 2.88
N ALA A 312 -5.47 -0.83 2.75
CA ALA A 312 -4.25 -0.67 1.95
C ALA A 312 -4.56 -0.44 0.46
N THR A 313 -5.58 -1.11 -0.06
CA THR A 313 -6.03 -0.93 -1.45
C THR A 313 -6.64 0.46 -1.64
N ILE A 314 -7.56 0.87 -0.76
CA ILE A 314 -8.18 2.19 -0.78
C ILE A 314 -7.12 3.30 -0.70
N LEU A 315 -6.16 3.16 0.21
CA LEU A 315 -5.05 4.11 0.34
C LEU A 315 -4.24 4.22 -0.93
N ARG A 316 -3.95 3.10 -1.60
CA ARG A 316 -3.19 3.09 -2.84
C ARG A 316 -3.96 3.75 -3.99
N GLU A 317 -5.25 3.46 -4.11
CA GLU A 317 -6.13 4.05 -5.11
C GLU A 317 -6.30 5.56 -4.90
N GLU A 318 -6.59 6.00 -3.68
CA GLU A 318 -6.75 7.42 -3.39
C GLU A 318 -5.42 8.18 -3.52
N ASN A 319 -4.30 7.59 -3.12
CA ASN A 319 -2.98 8.20 -3.31
C ASN A 319 -2.62 8.34 -4.79
N SER A 320 -2.98 7.37 -5.64
CA SER A 320 -2.85 7.49 -7.09
C SER A 320 -3.75 8.61 -7.63
N GLY A 321 -5.02 8.64 -7.23
CA GLY A 321 -5.98 9.66 -7.66
C GLY A 321 -5.60 11.07 -7.22
N ILE A 322 -4.97 11.22 -6.04
CA ILE A 322 -4.36 12.48 -5.60
C ILE A 322 -3.25 12.91 -6.57
N GLY A 323 -2.39 11.98 -7.00
CA GLY A 323 -1.35 12.25 -7.99
C GLY A 323 -1.92 12.75 -9.32
N ASP A 324 -3.00 12.13 -9.80
CA ASP A 324 -3.67 12.51 -11.04
C ASP A 324 -4.32 13.90 -10.94
N GLU A 325 -4.97 14.22 -9.81
CA GLU A 325 -5.53 15.56 -9.58
C GLU A 325 -4.44 16.63 -9.50
N LEU A 326 -3.32 16.35 -8.83
CA LEU A 326 -2.19 17.26 -8.76
C LEU A 326 -1.58 17.52 -10.14
N ALA A 327 -1.44 16.48 -10.97
CA ALA A 327 -0.99 16.64 -12.35
C ALA A 327 -1.95 17.55 -13.15
N GLY A 328 -3.26 17.37 -12.97
CA GLY A 328 -4.28 18.22 -13.58
C GLY A 328 -4.23 19.68 -13.11
N VAL A 329 -3.95 19.93 -11.83
CA VAL A 329 -3.76 21.29 -11.28
C VAL A 329 -2.55 21.98 -11.93
N ILE A 330 -1.44 21.27 -12.12
CA ILE A 330 -0.24 21.83 -12.78
C ILE A 330 -0.56 22.26 -14.21
N VAL A 331 -1.33 21.46 -14.96
CA VAL A 331 -1.78 21.82 -16.32
C VAL A 331 -2.68 23.06 -16.27
N GLN A 332 -3.64 23.11 -15.35
CA GLN A 332 -4.55 24.24 -15.25
C GLN A 332 -3.77 25.54 -14.99
N LEU A 333 -2.79 25.52 -14.09
CA LEU A 333 -1.97 26.70 -13.74
C LEU A 333 -1.26 27.38 -14.94
N GLN A 334 -1.12 26.70 -16.08
CA GLN A 334 -0.61 27.31 -17.32
C GLN A 334 -1.48 28.47 -17.84
N PHE A 335 -2.74 28.59 -17.41
CA PHE A 335 -3.58 29.76 -17.73
C PHE A 335 -2.90 31.08 -17.31
N GLN A 336 -2.09 31.06 -16.25
CA GLN A 336 -1.40 32.24 -15.72
C GLN A 336 -0.38 32.80 -16.72
N ASP A 337 0.35 31.93 -17.42
CA ASP A 337 1.28 32.34 -18.47
C ASP A 337 0.52 32.98 -19.63
N ARG A 338 -0.56 32.33 -20.06
CA ARG A 338 -1.42 32.80 -21.13
C ARG A 338 -2.07 34.16 -20.85
N VAL A 339 -2.61 34.35 -19.64
CA VAL A 339 -3.14 35.65 -19.19
C VAL A 339 -2.05 36.71 -19.16
N GLY A 340 -0.86 36.38 -18.65
CA GLY A 340 0.29 37.27 -18.62
C GLY A 340 0.70 37.77 -20.01
N GLN A 341 0.72 36.88 -21.00
CA GLN A 341 1.01 37.24 -22.39
C GLN A 341 -0.03 38.22 -22.97
N ILE A 342 -1.33 37.93 -22.80
CA ILE A 342 -2.40 38.80 -23.30
C ILE A 342 -2.31 40.20 -22.68
N LEU A 343 -2.12 40.28 -21.36
CA LEU A 343 -1.96 41.55 -20.65
C LEU A 343 -0.72 42.32 -21.10
N THR A 344 0.41 41.61 -21.29
CA THR A 344 1.65 42.23 -21.77
C THR A 344 1.46 42.84 -23.15
N HIS A 345 0.77 42.15 -24.07
CA HIS A 345 0.49 42.68 -25.41
C HIS A 345 -0.41 43.92 -25.34
N VAL A 346 -1.49 43.88 -24.56
CA VAL A 346 -2.39 45.04 -24.37
C VAL A 346 -1.64 46.23 -23.77
N LEU A 347 -0.79 46.02 -22.76
CA LEU A 347 0.03 47.07 -22.15
C LEU A 347 1.04 47.66 -23.13
N GLN A 348 1.71 46.84 -23.93
CA GLN A 348 2.61 47.30 -24.98
C GLN A 348 1.88 48.12 -26.03
N ASP A 349 0.66 47.72 -26.39
CA ASP A 349 -0.14 48.43 -27.38
C ASP A 349 -0.64 49.79 -26.86
N ILE A 350 -1.01 49.85 -25.58
CA ILE A 350 -1.33 51.11 -24.89
C ILE A 350 -0.09 52.02 -24.86
N ALA A 351 1.08 51.49 -24.48
CA ALA A 351 2.32 52.26 -24.42
C ALA A 351 2.74 52.80 -25.80
N LYS A 352 2.55 52.03 -26.88
CA LYS A 352 2.78 52.51 -28.25
C LYS A 352 1.88 53.70 -28.59
N LEU A 353 0.60 53.64 -28.21
CA LEU A 353 -0.35 54.74 -28.44
C LEU A 353 0.04 55.98 -27.63
N GLU A 354 0.45 55.80 -26.37
CA GLU A 354 0.91 56.88 -25.48
C GLU A 354 2.15 57.61 -26.01
N ASP A 355 3.18 56.86 -26.43
CA ASP A 355 4.41 57.41 -27.01
C ASP A 355 4.11 58.20 -28.29
N MET A 356 3.25 57.66 -29.16
CA MET A 356 2.84 58.36 -30.37
C MET A 356 2.05 59.64 -30.07
N LEU A 357 1.14 59.63 -29.10
CA LEU A 357 0.39 60.81 -28.69
C LEU A 357 1.30 61.89 -28.12
N SER A 358 2.29 61.50 -27.31
CA SER A 358 3.27 62.41 -26.71
C SER A 358 4.16 63.10 -27.75
N ARG A 359 4.61 62.37 -28.79
CA ARG A 359 5.39 62.93 -29.91
C ARG A 359 4.61 63.95 -30.74
N HIS A 360 3.33 63.70 -31.01
CA HIS A 360 2.49 64.64 -31.76
C HIS A 360 2.06 65.85 -30.92
N ALA A 361 1.89 65.68 -29.61
CA ALA A 361 1.64 66.78 -28.68
C ALA A 361 2.81 67.78 -28.63
N SER A 362 4.07 67.33 -28.80
CA SER A 362 5.24 68.21 -28.90
C SER A 362 5.36 68.94 -30.25
N ASP A 363 4.87 68.36 -31.34
CA ASP A 363 4.96 68.93 -32.70
C ASP A 363 3.78 69.84 -33.09
N GLY A 364 2.73 69.91 -32.26
CA GLY A 364 1.55 70.77 -32.49
C GLY A 364 0.68 70.38 -33.69
N SER A 365 0.89 69.18 -34.26
CA SER A 365 0.14 68.64 -35.39
C SER A 365 -0.94 67.65 -34.96
N SER A 366 -2.04 67.55 -35.73
CA SER A 366 -3.04 66.50 -35.50
C SER A 366 -2.46 65.15 -35.92
N PRO A 367 -2.49 64.13 -35.05
CA PRO A 367 -1.90 62.84 -35.36
C PRO A 367 -2.71 62.14 -36.48
N ALA A 368 -1.99 61.70 -37.51
CA ALA A 368 -2.54 60.91 -38.61
C ALA A 368 -2.01 59.48 -38.49
N PHE A 369 -2.93 58.51 -38.50
CA PHE A 369 -2.62 57.10 -38.27
C PHE A 369 -2.90 56.26 -39.51
N ASP A 370 -1.96 55.40 -39.90
CA ASP A 370 -2.28 54.31 -40.83
C ASP A 370 -3.00 53.21 -40.04
N LEU A 371 -4.33 53.21 -40.11
CA LEU A 371 -5.17 52.28 -39.37
C LEU A 371 -4.86 50.83 -39.73
N ARG A 372 -4.52 50.56 -40.99
CA ARG A 372 -4.27 49.20 -41.47
C ARG A 372 -2.92 48.68 -40.97
N ALA A 373 -1.88 49.49 -41.12
CA ALA A 373 -0.55 49.14 -40.59
C ALA A 373 -0.57 48.94 -39.08
N TRP A 374 -1.35 49.74 -38.35
CA TRP A 374 -1.52 49.60 -36.91
C TRP A 374 -2.22 48.28 -36.54
N MET A 375 -3.35 47.97 -37.17
CA MET A 375 -4.10 46.73 -36.91
C MET A 375 -3.27 45.49 -37.30
N ASP A 376 -2.52 45.53 -38.40
CA ASP A 376 -1.63 44.43 -38.79
C ASP A 376 -0.47 44.25 -37.79
N ALA A 377 0.07 45.34 -37.25
CA ALA A 377 1.10 45.29 -36.20
C ALA A 377 0.55 44.71 -34.89
N LEU A 378 -0.68 45.06 -34.50
CA LEU A 378 -1.37 44.43 -33.37
C LEU A 378 -1.57 42.93 -33.60
N ALA A 379 -1.99 42.53 -34.80
CA ALA A 379 -2.18 41.12 -35.13
C ALA A 379 -0.88 40.30 -35.06
N SER A 380 0.26 40.92 -35.36
CA SER A 380 1.57 40.26 -35.36
C SER A 380 2.10 39.92 -33.96
N THR A 381 1.61 40.60 -32.92
CA THR A 381 2.05 40.36 -31.53
C THR A 381 1.19 39.31 -30.82
N TYR A 382 0.10 38.83 -31.42
CA TYR A 382 -0.75 37.83 -30.77
C TYR A 382 -0.09 36.46 -30.74
N SER A 383 -0.12 35.84 -29.56
CA SER A 383 0.40 34.48 -29.34
C SER A 383 -0.72 33.43 -29.30
N THR A 384 -1.98 33.85 -29.23
CA THR A 384 -3.12 32.96 -28.99
C THR A 384 -4.17 33.00 -30.10
N ALA A 385 -4.79 31.85 -30.39
CA ALA A 385 -5.82 31.73 -31.42
C ALA A 385 -7.06 32.61 -31.13
N GLU A 386 -7.35 32.80 -29.85
CA GLU A 386 -8.46 33.58 -29.33
C GLU A 386 -8.22 35.09 -29.52
N GLN A 387 -6.99 35.59 -29.36
CA GLN A 387 -6.63 36.97 -29.72
C GLN A 387 -6.82 37.24 -31.21
N HIS A 388 -6.39 36.31 -32.08
CA HIS A 388 -6.64 36.42 -33.52
C HIS A 388 -8.13 36.38 -33.87
N ALA A 389 -8.92 35.58 -33.16
CA ALA A 389 -10.38 35.56 -33.31
C ALA A 389 -11.02 36.88 -32.84
N ALA A 390 -10.51 37.46 -31.75
CA ALA A 390 -10.97 38.74 -31.23
C ALA A 390 -10.71 39.90 -32.18
N HIS A 391 -9.51 39.92 -32.80
CA HIS A 391 -9.09 40.89 -33.79
C HIS A 391 -9.94 40.90 -35.06
N ARG A 392 -10.43 39.74 -35.50
CA ARG A 392 -11.29 39.62 -36.70
C ARG A 392 -12.76 40.00 -36.45
N GLY A 393 -13.10 40.47 -35.26
CA GLY A 393 -14.46 40.92 -34.95
C GLY A 393 -15.46 39.80 -34.64
N GLY A 394 -15.08 38.52 -34.67
CA GLY A 394 -15.98 37.41 -34.38
C GLY A 394 -16.48 37.46 -32.94
N GLN A 395 -17.73 37.87 -32.71
CA GLN A 395 -18.40 37.68 -31.44
C GLN A 395 -18.68 36.19 -31.27
N GLY A 396 -18.21 35.60 -30.16
CA GLY A 396 -18.81 34.37 -29.65
C GLY A 396 -18.59 33.09 -30.47
N ALA A 397 -17.37 32.82 -30.95
CA ALA A 397 -16.93 31.43 -30.94
C ALA A 397 -16.32 31.17 -29.56
N ALA A 398 -17.20 31.00 -28.56
CA ALA A 398 -16.85 30.12 -27.47
C ALA A 398 -16.62 28.76 -28.13
N ALA A 399 -15.39 28.51 -28.57
CA ALA A 399 -14.93 27.16 -28.73
C ALA A 399 -15.12 26.57 -27.34
N LYS A 400 -16.21 25.83 -27.14
CA LYS A 400 -16.25 24.75 -26.17
C LYS A 400 -14.86 24.13 -26.27
N SER A 401 -14.14 24.15 -25.16
CA SER A 401 -12.90 23.44 -25.00
C SER A 401 -13.12 22.02 -25.49
N ALA A 402 -12.86 21.78 -26.78
CA ALA A 402 -12.47 20.47 -27.23
C ALA A 402 -11.24 20.16 -26.37
N PRO A 403 -11.14 18.98 -25.77
CA PRO A 403 -9.94 18.60 -25.05
C PRO A 403 -8.82 18.86 -26.04
N THR A 404 -7.92 19.78 -25.68
CA THR A 404 -6.72 20.03 -26.45
C THR A 404 -6.06 18.68 -26.57
N ASP A 405 -6.09 18.11 -27.78
CA ASP A 405 -5.14 17.08 -28.16
C ASP A 405 -3.78 17.75 -27.98
N ILE A 406 -3.18 17.47 -26.83
CA ILE A 406 -1.81 17.83 -26.49
C ILE A 406 -0.95 17.03 -27.47
N THR A 407 -0.57 17.65 -28.58
CA THR A 407 0.58 17.21 -29.36
C THR A 407 1.81 17.40 -28.49
N PHE A 408 2.28 16.30 -27.91
CA PHE A 408 3.60 16.18 -27.31
C PHE A 408 4.66 16.55 -28.36
N PHE A 409 5.55 17.48 -28.00
CA PHE A 409 6.90 17.58 -28.52
C PHE A 409 7.87 17.57 -27.35
#